data_AF-A0A843EUW2-F1
#
_entry.id   AF-A0A843EUW2-F1
#
_cell.length_a   1.000
_cell.length_b   1.000
_cell.length_c   1.000
_cell.angle_alpha   90.00
_cell.angle_beta   90.00
_cell.angle_gamma   90.00
#
_symmetry.space_group_name_H-M   'P 1'
#
loop_
_entity.id
_entity.type
_entity.pdbx_description
1 polymer ?
#
loop_
_entity_poly.entity_id
_entity_poly.type
_entity_poly.pdbx_seq_one_letter_code
_entity_poly.pdbx_strand_id
1 'polypeptide(L)'
;MFQLNHKTEIIIKGIPIQWIPKIELYYPDLPQFPIMYIHSQINNNRLVACPVSVSYEIIQDKCNAKFLVFTNLEPTAEVADKIKEEIENRIGFSNPINKQTVIDCCKDNSEFINILTDLWQYIEKTYGPSIPYGRFYEEMFSIPRFVAAWQPKTGRQSEMRMLYNFMSKFGEEVSLPSEWNHLEYYVIPSYIDVINKDYSDFPNFKKLYLAMKKLFELDFSNSITIENVTFKVMPKAWKRNKEEFIENVSGKYHSTGQLTETDKYYSEMLVDAFNRHPWRAAYFISAFMNIENSDYRTWSKKFFNTFYENGSKLKGYSEKVIACFLQQGFENEEIIPIDTWIETFYEFPLGISNKSDFFNSFDMLGKLERVIWLASQSNKTNMKNFFDILWCQRYGTIGNSELRGVNPLACSLCNLSATCVGLSKIKSSCVLISNTTSENFESISSSAPDSISFICLLEDNIPKKIYEKREQNWVLIDQFSGYLKTKEDSFPKSLVSKEIITVEEFINNN
;
A
#
# COMPACT_ATOMS: atom_id res chain seq x y z
N MET A 1 -18.97 26.54 12.06
CA MET A 1 -17.89 26.13 12.97
C MET A 1 -18.37 24.90 13.69
N PHE A 2 -17.61 23.80 13.62
CA PHE A 2 -18.00 22.51 14.19
C PHE A 2 -17.58 22.45 15.66
N GLN A 3 -18.46 22.00 16.54
CA GLN A 3 -18.18 21.87 17.98
C GLN A 3 -18.54 20.46 18.44
N LEU A 4 -17.62 19.77 19.13
CA LEU A 4 -17.85 18.43 19.68
C LEU A 4 -18.17 18.52 21.17
N ASN A 5 -19.39 18.96 21.47
CA ASN A 5 -19.81 19.27 22.84
C ASN A 5 -20.35 18.07 23.60
N HIS A 6 -20.61 16.95 22.91
CA HIS A 6 -21.13 15.74 23.54
C HIS A 6 -20.05 14.67 23.66
N LYS A 7 -20.15 13.86 24.72
CA LYS A 7 -19.20 12.81 25.08
C LYS A 7 -19.92 11.48 25.11
N THR A 8 -19.33 10.45 24.52
CA THR A 8 -19.85 9.08 24.58
C THR A 8 -18.73 8.05 24.69
N GLU A 9 -19.08 6.85 25.13
CA GLU A 9 -18.18 5.70 25.20
C GLU A 9 -18.66 4.62 24.23
N ILE A 10 -17.76 4.18 23.36
CA ILE A 10 -18.04 3.14 22.37
C ILE A 10 -17.19 1.91 22.68
N ILE A 11 -17.81 0.74 22.74
CA ILE A 11 -17.13 -0.52 23.05
C ILE A 11 -17.19 -1.45 21.85
N ILE A 12 -16.02 -1.80 21.31
CA ILE A 12 -15.86 -2.87 20.32
C ILE A 12 -15.38 -4.12 21.03
N LYS A 13 -16.13 -5.22 20.90
CA LYS A 13 -15.89 -6.45 21.68
C LYS A 13 -15.22 -7.53 20.85
N GLY A 14 -14.39 -8.35 21.48
CA GLY A 14 -13.86 -9.58 20.89
C GLY A 14 -12.76 -9.37 19.85
N ILE A 15 -12.01 -8.28 19.94
CA ILE A 15 -10.85 -8.00 19.07
C ILE A 15 -9.69 -8.95 19.45
N PRO A 16 -8.99 -9.59 18.51
CA PRO A 16 -7.78 -10.36 18.84
C PRO A 16 -6.73 -9.51 19.57
N ILE A 17 -6.11 -10.03 20.64
CA ILE A 17 -5.13 -9.25 21.42
C ILE A 17 -3.94 -8.74 20.59
N GLN A 18 -3.60 -9.43 19.51
CA GLN A 18 -2.52 -9.07 18.58
C GLN A 18 -2.81 -7.75 17.83
N TRP A 19 -4.07 -7.30 17.80
CA TRP A 19 -4.46 -6.06 17.15
C TRP A 19 -4.26 -4.81 18.02
N ILE A 20 -4.10 -4.97 19.34
CA ILE A 20 -3.93 -3.84 20.28
C ILE A 20 -2.85 -2.85 19.81
N PRO A 21 -1.63 -3.29 19.39
CA PRO A 21 -0.58 -2.38 18.95
C PRO A 21 -0.84 -1.74 17.57
N LYS A 22 -1.93 -2.10 16.89
CA LYS A 22 -2.28 -1.64 15.53
C LYS A 22 -3.43 -0.64 15.52
N ILE A 23 -4.16 -0.51 16.62
CA ILE A 23 -5.21 0.48 16.78
C ILE A 23 -4.53 1.78 17.23
N GLU A 24 -4.37 2.70 16.28
CA GLU A 24 -3.69 3.98 16.48
C GLU A 24 -4.70 5.12 16.38
N LEU A 25 -4.83 5.91 17.46
CA LEU A 25 -5.59 7.16 17.43
C LEU A 25 -4.73 8.35 17.00
N TYR A 26 -3.43 8.25 17.22
CA TYR A 26 -2.44 9.30 16.99
C TYR A 26 -1.18 8.72 16.36
N TYR A 27 -0.47 9.54 15.61
CA TYR A 27 0.89 9.21 15.18
C TYR A 27 1.91 9.79 16.18
N PRO A 28 2.93 9.04 16.64
CA PRO A 28 3.83 9.51 17.70
C PRO A 28 4.54 10.84 17.43
N ASP A 29 4.90 11.12 16.17
CA ASP A 29 5.56 12.38 15.80
C ASP A 29 4.57 13.55 15.57
N LEU A 30 3.27 13.29 15.72
CA LEU A 30 2.21 14.28 15.58
C LEU A 30 1.07 13.98 16.58
N PRO A 31 1.36 14.01 17.89
CA PRO A 31 0.45 13.54 18.93
C PRO A 31 -0.80 14.42 19.09
N GLN A 32 -0.77 15.66 18.60
CA GLN A 32 -1.89 16.58 18.66
C GLN A 32 -2.93 16.38 17.55
N PHE A 33 -2.62 15.60 16.51
CA PHE A 33 -3.50 15.39 15.35
C PHE A 33 -4.10 13.98 15.40
N PRO A 34 -5.39 13.84 15.78
CA PRO A 34 -6.09 12.56 15.70
C PRO A 34 -6.14 12.06 14.24
N ILE A 35 -5.70 10.82 14.01
CA ILE A 35 -5.67 10.21 12.68
C ILE A 35 -6.92 9.37 12.38
N MET A 36 -7.71 9.04 13.41
CA MET A 36 -8.99 8.36 13.25
C MET A 36 -10.10 9.37 12.95
N TYR A 37 -10.37 9.55 11.65
CA TYR A 37 -11.30 10.55 11.16
C TYR A 37 -12.72 9.98 10.98
N ILE A 38 -13.70 10.57 11.68
CA ILE A 38 -15.12 10.24 11.58
C ILE A 38 -15.91 11.46 11.13
N HIS A 39 -16.39 11.39 9.89
CA HIS A 39 -17.27 12.36 9.27
C HIS A 39 -18.29 11.60 8.42
N SER A 40 -19.57 11.67 8.78
CA SER A 40 -20.63 10.87 8.16
C SER A 40 -21.95 11.64 8.16
N GLN A 41 -23.00 11.02 7.60
CA GLN A 41 -24.36 11.56 7.57
C GLN A 41 -25.31 10.62 8.32
N ILE A 42 -26.17 11.18 9.17
CA ILE A 42 -27.20 10.46 9.91
C ILE A 42 -28.49 11.29 9.92
N ASN A 43 -29.58 10.76 9.37
CA ASN A 43 -30.87 11.47 9.27
C ASN A 43 -30.76 12.89 8.70
N ASN A 44 -29.98 13.07 7.63
CA ASN A 44 -29.64 14.36 7.01
C ASN A 44 -28.87 15.35 7.90
N ASN A 45 -28.41 14.92 9.09
CA ASN A 45 -27.51 15.67 9.93
C ASN A 45 -26.08 15.19 9.73
N ARG A 46 -25.16 16.15 9.72
CA ARG A 46 -23.73 15.87 9.66
C ARG A 46 -23.24 15.36 11.01
N LEU A 47 -22.71 14.15 11.03
CA LEU A 47 -22.02 13.57 12.18
C LEU A 47 -20.52 13.81 12.04
N VAL A 48 -19.94 14.52 12.99
CA VAL A 48 -18.51 14.63 13.21
C VAL A 48 -18.21 14.02 14.56
N ALA A 49 -17.23 13.11 14.61
CA ALA A 49 -16.78 12.52 15.85
C ALA A 49 -15.26 12.40 15.89
N CYS A 50 -14.69 12.44 17.09
CA CYS A 50 -13.25 12.35 17.33
C CYS A 50 -13.01 11.39 18.50
N PRO A 51 -12.54 10.16 18.23
CA PRO A 51 -12.05 9.25 19.25
C PRO A 51 -10.72 9.77 19.81
N VAL A 52 -10.69 10.04 21.13
CA VAL A 52 -9.54 10.69 21.79
C VAL A 52 -8.75 9.78 22.72
N SER A 53 -9.34 8.66 23.13
CA SER A 53 -8.63 7.65 23.93
C SER A 53 -9.21 6.27 23.69
N VAL A 54 -8.38 5.25 23.84
CA VAL A 54 -8.77 3.85 23.82
C VAL A 54 -8.16 3.13 25.01
N SER A 55 -8.96 2.31 25.68
CA SER A 55 -8.53 1.41 26.76
C SER A 55 -8.95 -0.02 26.43
N TYR A 56 -8.21 -1.00 26.95
CA TYR A 56 -8.42 -2.41 26.60
C TYR A 56 -8.71 -3.24 27.84
N GLU A 57 -9.80 -4.01 27.78
CA GLU A 57 -10.11 -5.06 28.74
C GLU A 57 -9.75 -6.41 28.10
N ILE A 58 -8.79 -7.14 28.68
CA ILE A 58 -8.30 -8.42 28.12
C ILE A 58 -9.19 -9.56 28.63
N ILE A 59 -9.69 -10.37 27.69
CA ILE A 59 -10.52 -11.55 27.93
C ILE A 59 -9.92 -12.71 27.14
N GLN A 60 -9.09 -13.53 27.80
CA GLN A 60 -8.35 -14.65 27.18
C GLN A 60 -7.46 -14.18 26.02
N ASP A 61 -7.71 -14.67 24.80
CA ASP A 61 -7.01 -14.36 23.56
C ASP A 61 -7.63 -13.16 22.80
N LYS A 62 -8.63 -12.50 23.41
CA LYS A 62 -9.33 -11.33 22.86
C LYS A 62 -9.31 -10.16 23.83
N CYS A 63 -9.79 -9.01 23.36
CA CYS A 63 -10.03 -7.83 24.18
C CYS A 63 -11.30 -7.08 23.76
N ASN A 64 -11.83 -6.30 24.70
CA ASN A 64 -12.79 -5.24 24.41
C ASN A 64 -12.03 -3.91 24.35
N ALA A 65 -12.14 -3.20 23.23
CA ALA A 65 -11.59 -1.85 23.07
C ALA A 65 -12.67 -0.82 23.41
N LYS A 66 -12.44 -0.04 24.47
CA LYS A 66 -13.32 1.02 24.95
C LYS A 66 -12.78 2.36 24.51
N PHE A 67 -13.46 3.00 23.56
CA PHE A 67 -13.13 4.30 23.01
C PHE A 67 -13.90 5.40 23.73
N LEU A 68 -13.19 6.46 24.09
CA LEU A 68 -13.80 7.73 24.45
C LEU A 68 -13.93 8.61 23.22
N VAL A 69 -15.12 9.10 22.93
CA VAL A 69 -15.42 9.83 21.70
C VAL A 69 -16.14 11.13 22.01
N PHE A 70 -15.69 12.23 21.39
CA PHE A 70 -16.46 13.47 21.32
C PHE A 70 -17.21 13.57 20.00
N THR A 71 -18.42 14.11 20.03
CA THR A 71 -19.25 14.29 18.83
C THR A 71 -20.07 15.58 18.89
N ASN A 72 -20.45 16.09 17.72
CA ASN A 72 -21.30 17.27 17.58
C ASN A 72 -22.79 17.00 17.78
N LEU A 73 -23.22 15.72 17.77
CA LEU A 73 -24.60 15.33 17.96
C LEU A 73 -24.81 14.72 19.34
N GLU A 74 -26.01 14.87 19.90
CA GLU A 74 -26.37 14.15 21.14
C GLU A 74 -26.22 12.64 20.92
N PRO A 75 -25.53 11.90 21.79
CA PRO A 75 -25.20 10.49 21.59
C PRO A 75 -26.39 9.59 21.93
N THR A 76 -27.46 9.72 21.14
CA THR A 76 -28.57 8.75 21.11
C THR A 76 -28.04 7.37 20.69
N ALA A 77 -28.85 6.33 20.88
CA ALA A 77 -28.47 4.97 20.47
C ALA A 77 -28.08 4.92 18.97
N GLU A 78 -28.83 5.61 18.11
CA GLU A 78 -28.56 5.66 16.67
C GLU A 78 -27.24 6.34 16.33
N VAL A 79 -26.93 7.47 16.99
CA VAL A 79 -25.65 8.17 16.82
C VAL A 79 -24.50 7.32 17.34
N ALA A 80 -24.65 6.68 18.50
CA ALA A 80 -23.65 5.80 19.07
C ALA A 80 -23.39 4.58 18.18
N ASP A 81 -24.43 3.96 17.62
CA ASP A 81 -24.32 2.85 16.68
C ASP A 81 -23.61 3.27 15.39
N LYS A 82 -23.90 4.48 14.87
CA LYS A 82 -23.18 4.99 13.69
C LYS A 82 -21.71 5.26 13.98
N ILE A 83 -21.38 5.86 15.13
CA ILE A 83 -19.97 6.06 15.54
C ILE A 83 -19.29 4.70 15.70
N LYS A 84 -19.98 3.71 16.27
CA LYS A 84 -19.47 2.36 16.44
C LYS A 84 -19.13 1.71 15.10
N GLU A 85 -20.04 1.76 14.13
CA GLU A 85 -19.82 1.28 12.76
C GLU A 85 -18.59 1.95 12.12
N GLU A 86 -18.43 3.27 12.27
CA GLU A 86 -17.27 3.98 11.75
C GLU A 86 -15.98 3.54 12.44
N ILE A 87 -15.96 3.38 13.77
CA ILE A 87 -14.79 2.89 14.51
C ILE A 87 -14.44 1.45 14.07
N GLU A 88 -15.42 0.56 13.96
CA GLU A 88 -15.22 -0.82 13.48
C GLU A 88 -14.56 -0.83 12.09
N ASN A 89 -14.98 0.08 11.20
CA ASN A 89 -14.35 0.27 9.90
C ASN A 89 -12.91 0.80 10.00
N ARG A 90 -12.66 1.86 10.80
CA ARG A 90 -11.32 2.47 10.93
C ARG A 90 -10.28 1.52 11.51
N ILE A 91 -10.70 0.57 12.36
CA ILE A 91 -9.81 -0.45 12.91
C ILE A 91 -9.81 -1.77 12.11
N GLY A 92 -10.61 -1.87 11.04
CA GLY A 92 -10.73 -3.07 10.20
C GLY A 92 -11.41 -4.26 10.90
N PHE A 93 -12.30 -4.00 11.85
CA PHE A 93 -13.11 -5.01 12.52
C PHE A 93 -14.43 -5.27 11.79
N SER A 94 -14.86 -4.39 10.89
CA SER A 94 -16.12 -4.52 10.14
C SER A 94 -16.13 -5.70 9.17
N ASN A 95 -14.99 -6.03 8.57
CA ASN A 95 -14.90 -7.01 7.49
C ASN A 95 -13.57 -7.78 7.53
N PRO A 96 -13.23 -8.44 8.65
CA PRO A 96 -11.90 -9.01 8.89
C PRO A 96 -11.59 -10.19 7.96
N ILE A 97 -10.32 -10.36 7.63
CA ILE A 97 -9.84 -11.47 6.78
C ILE A 97 -9.46 -12.64 7.68
N ASN A 98 -9.95 -13.83 7.35
CA ASN A 98 -9.56 -15.09 7.99
C ASN A 98 -9.05 -16.08 6.94
N LYS A 99 -8.65 -17.28 7.37
CA LYS A 99 -8.14 -18.32 6.46
C LYS A 99 -9.11 -18.66 5.32
N GLN A 100 -10.41 -18.77 5.61
CA GLN A 100 -11.40 -19.11 4.60
C GLN A 100 -11.50 -18.01 3.54
N THR A 101 -11.47 -16.73 3.96
CA THR A 101 -11.41 -15.59 3.04
C THR A 101 -10.25 -15.72 2.05
N VAL A 102 -9.08 -16.14 2.52
CA VAL A 102 -7.89 -16.33 1.67
C VAL A 102 -8.07 -17.47 0.68
N ILE A 103 -8.73 -18.57 1.08
CA ILE A 103 -9.06 -19.69 0.19
C ILE A 103 -10.05 -19.22 -0.88
N ASP A 104 -11.09 -18.49 -0.49
CA ASP A 104 -12.14 -17.99 -1.37
C ASP A 104 -11.59 -17.02 -2.43
N CYS A 105 -10.54 -16.25 -2.12
CA CYS A 105 -9.84 -15.41 -3.10
C CYS A 105 -9.31 -16.20 -4.32
N CYS A 106 -8.98 -17.48 -4.15
CA CYS A 106 -8.21 -18.27 -5.12
C CYS A 106 -9.04 -18.90 -6.26
N LYS A 107 -10.37 -18.71 -6.30
CA LYS A 107 -11.25 -19.28 -7.35
C LYS A 107 -11.05 -20.80 -7.55
N ASP A 108 -10.97 -21.55 -6.47
CA ASP A 108 -10.75 -23.01 -6.47
C ASP A 108 -9.40 -23.47 -7.08
N ASN A 109 -8.46 -22.56 -7.36
CA ASN A 109 -7.13 -22.93 -7.83
C ASN A 109 -6.31 -23.58 -6.70
N SER A 110 -6.11 -24.89 -6.79
CA SER A 110 -5.45 -25.69 -5.75
C SER A 110 -4.01 -25.28 -5.46
N GLU A 111 -3.24 -24.85 -6.48
CA GLU A 111 -1.85 -24.41 -6.30
C GLU A 111 -1.79 -23.12 -5.46
N PHE A 112 -2.66 -22.15 -5.76
CA PHE A 112 -2.75 -20.90 -5.01
C PHE A 112 -3.34 -21.08 -3.62
N ILE A 113 -4.34 -21.95 -3.48
CA ILE A 113 -4.89 -22.33 -2.16
C ILE A 113 -3.79 -22.89 -1.27
N ASN A 114 -2.93 -23.78 -1.79
CA ASN A 114 -1.88 -24.42 -1.02
C ASN A 114 -0.86 -23.41 -0.48
N ILE A 115 -0.28 -22.57 -1.36
CA ILE A 115 0.74 -21.60 -0.95
C ILE A 115 0.18 -20.53 0.00
N LEU A 116 -1.03 -20.02 -0.26
CA LEU A 116 -1.63 -18.98 0.58
C LEU A 116 -2.13 -19.54 1.92
N THR A 117 -2.56 -20.81 1.96
CA THR A 117 -2.85 -21.51 3.21
C THR A 117 -1.60 -21.74 4.05
N ASP A 118 -0.48 -22.11 3.42
CA ASP A 118 0.80 -22.28 4.12
C ASP A 118 1.30 -20.93 4.67
N LEU A 119 1.24 -19.87 3.84
CA LEU A 119 1.56 -18.51 4.27
C LEU A 119 0.68 -18.04 5.44
N TRP A 120 -0.61 -18.40 5.43
CA TRP A 120 -1.56 -17.99 6.48
C TRP A 120 -1.13 -18.47 7.87
N GLN A 121 -0.47 -19.63 7.99
CA GLN A 121 -0.02 -20.15 9.30
C GLN A 121 0.92 -19.16 10.02
N TYR A 122 1.78 -18.47 9.25
CA TYR A 122 2.70 -17.46 9.76
C TYR A 122 1.99 -16.16 10.17
N ILE A 123 0.98 -15.79 9.38
CA ILE A 123 0.11 -14.64 9.65
C ILE A 123 -0.70 -14.90 10.91
N GLU A 124 -1.39 -16.03 11.00
CA GLU A 124 -2.23 -16.41 12.13
C GLU A 124 -1.45 -16.42 13.45
N LYS A 125 -0.25 -17.00 13.44
CA LYS A 125 0.64 -17.04 14.60
C LYS A 125 1.04 -15.65 15.11
N THR A 126 1.06 -14.65 14.24
CA THR A 126 1.57 -13.30 14.55
C THR A 126 0.44 -12.30 14.80
N TYR A 127 -0.64 -12.40 14.04
CA TYR A 127 -1.73 -11.43 14.00
C TYR A 127 -3.05 -11.97 14.57
N GLY A 128 -3.09 -13.25 14.95
CA GLY A 128 -4.29 -13.92 15.43
C GLY A 128 -5.11 -14.57 14.30
N PRO A 129 -6.26 -15.19 14.63
CA PRO A 129 -7.07 -15.98 13.68
C PRO A 129 -7.69 -15.15 12.54
N SER A 130 -7.57 -13.82 12.62
CA SER A 130 -8.00 -12.89 11.59
C SER A 130 -7.12 -11.64 11.58
N ILE A 131 -7.05 -10.95 10.45
CA ILE A 131 -6.35 -9.67 10.29
C ILE A 131 -7.33 -8.53 9.93
N PRO A 132 -7.00 -7.27 10.27
CA PRO A 132 -7.89 -6.14 10.02
C PRO A 132 -8.15 -5.89 8.55
N TYR A 133 -9.43 -5.67 8.21
CA TYR A 133 -9.88 -5.17 6.91
C TYR A 133 -11.24 -4.47 7.02
N GLY A 134 -11.43 -3.42 6.22
CA GLY A 134 -12.60 -2.56 6.22
C GLY A 134 -12.26 -1.18 5.67
N ARG A 135 -13.19 -0.22 5.80
CA ARG A 135 -12.95 1.17 5.42
C ARG A 135 -12.06 1.89 6.45
N PHE A 136 -10.75 1.74 6.31
CA PHE A 136 -9.75 2.32 7.20
C PHE A 136 -9.76 3.86 7.26
N TYR A 137 -10.28 4.53 6.24
CA TYR A 137 -10.34 6.00 6.15
C TYR A 137 -11.69 6.44 5.60
N GLU A 138 -12.16 7.62 5.99
CA GLU A 138 -13.31 8.24 5.32
C GLU A 138 -12.96 8.57 3.86
N GLU A 139 -13.95 8.48 2.97
CA GLU A 139 -13.76 8.55 1.51
C GLU A 139 -13.01 9.81 1.08
N MET A 140 -13.47 11.01 1.46
CA MET A 140 -12.79 12.24 1.06
C MET A 140 -11.47 12.47 1.80
N PHE A 141 -11.41 12.15 3.09
CA PHE A 141 -10.18 12.21 3.88
C PHE A 141 -9.07 11.31 3.32
N SER A 142 -9.45 10.17 2.74
CA SER A 142 -8.49 9.21 2.18
C SER A 142 -7.72 9.79 0.97
N ILE A 143 -8.33 10.66 0.17
CA ILE A 143 -7.70 11.25 -1.02
C ILE A 143 -6.44 12.06 -0.68
N PRO A 144 -6.49 13.14 0.13
CA PRO A 144 -5.28 13.90 0.49
C PRO A 144 -4.30 13.04 1.31
N ARG A 145 -4.79 12.08 2.10
CA ARG A 145 -3.96 11.13 2.86
C ARG A 145 -3.10 10.26 1.94
N PHE A 146 -3.66 9.71 0.87
CA PHE A 146 -2.90 8.88 -0.07
C PHE A 146 -2.07 9.68 -1.08
N VAL A 147 -2.46 10.92 -1.39
CA VAL A 147 -1.56 11.86 -2.08
C VAL A 147 -0.31 12.12 -1.23
N ALA A 148 -0.47 12.31 0.08
CA ALA A 148 0.65 12.45 1.00
C ALA A 148 1.50 11.16 1.12
N ALA A 149 0.89 9.98 0.99
CA ALA A 149 1.58 8.69 1.02
C ALA A 149 2.36 8.38 -0.29
N TRP A 150 2.22 9.21 -1.33
CA TRP A 150 2.95 9.02 -2.58
C TRP A 150 4.41 9.49 -2.47
N GLN A 151 5.33 8.53 -2.46
CA GLN A 151 6.79 8.72 -2.39
C GLN A 151 7.27 9.69 -1.28
N PRO A 152 6.83 9.55 -0.02
CA PRO A 152 7.25 10.43 1.07
C PRO A 152 8.73 10.19 1.42
N LYS A 153 9.50 11.27 1.59
CA LYS A 153 10.96 11.20 1.83
C LYS A 153 11.33 10.41 3.09
N THR A 154 10.59 10.60 4.19
CA THR A 154 10.81 9.90 5.47
C THR A 154 9.69 8.90 5.80
N GLY A 155 9.06 8.32 4.77
CA GLY A 155 7.98 7.34 4.98
C GLY A 155 6.76 7.95 5.68
N ARG A 156 6.18 7.18 6.61
CA ARG A 156 4.93 7.53 7.31
C ARG A 156 4.99 8.86 8.06
N GLN A 157 6.16 9.25 8.58
CA GLN A 157 6.33 10.53 9.25
C GLN A 157 6.07 11.72 8.30
N SER A 158 6.66 11.69 7.11
CA SER A 158 6.43 12.72 6.09
C SER A 158 4.98 12.70 5.59
N GLU A 159 4.38 11.52 5.44
CA GLU A 159 2.96 11.36 5.07
C GLU A 159 2.04 12.09 6.07
N MET A 160 2.16 11.78 7.37
CA MET A 160 1.30 12.36 8.41
C MET A 160 1.46 13.88 8.52
N ARG A 161 2.68 14.41 8.38
CA ARG A 161 2.92 15.86 8.38
C ARG A 161 2.28 16.57 7.18
N MET A 162 2.37 15.99 5.98
CA MET A 162 1.70 16.55 4.79
C MET A 162 0.19 16.51 4.92
N LEU A 163 -0.36 15.41 5.44
CA LEU A 163 -1.79 15.29 5.71
C LEU A 163 -2.26 16.36 6.70
N TYR A 164 -1.57 16.53 7.83
CA TYR A 164 -1.87 17.59 8.78
C TYR A 164 -1.75 18.99 8.18
N ASN A 165 -0.70 19.27 7.39
CA ASN A 165 -0.55 20.55 6.71
C ASN A 165 -1.72 20.81 5.75
N PHE A 166 -2.18 19.78 5.02
CA PHE A 166 -3.36 19.91 4.17
C PHE A 166 -4.62 20.21 4.99
N MET A 167 -4.88 19.38 6.01
CA MET A 167 -6.08 19.48 6.85
C MET A 167 -6.15 20.82 7.60
N SER A 168 -5.06 21.30 8.18
CA SER A 168 -5.00 22.59 8.89
C SER A 168 -5.12 23.82 7.99
N LYS A 169 -4.76 23.72 6.71
CA LYS A 169 -4.87 24.84 5.75
C LYS A 169 -6.22 24.91 5.06
N PHE A 170 -6.84 23.76 4.80
CA PHE A 170 -8.02 23.68 3.95
C PHE A 170 -9.26 23.13 4.66
N GLY A 171 -9.10 22.53 5.83
CA GLY A 171 -10.20 22.11 6.67
C GLY A 171 -10.73 23.23 7.56
N GLU A 172 -11.91 22.99 8.11
CA GLU A 172 -12.49 23.81 9.16
C GLU A 172 -12.11 23.21 10.51
N GLU A 173 -11.52 24.03 11.37
CA GLU A 173 -11.15 23.61 12.72
C GLU A 173 -12.39 23.27 13.55
N VAL A 174 -12.32 22.15 14.25
CA VAL A 174 -13.35 21.63 15.12
C VAL A 174 -12.99 21.96 16.55
N SER A 175 -13.90 22.63 17.26
CA SER A 175 -13.71 22.92 18.67
C SER A 175 -13.98 21.67 19.52
N LEU A 176 -13.00 21.31 20.35
CA LEU A 176 -13.11 20.28 21.39
C LEU A 176 -13.32 20.93 22.77
N PRO A 177 -13.79 20.19 23.78
CA PRO A 177 -13.86 20.66 25.16
C PRO A 177 -12.51 21.11 25.71
N SER A 178 -12.53 21.96 26.73
CA SER A 178 -11.34 22.64 27.29
C SER A 178 -10.20 21.67 27.66
N GLU A 179 -10.53 20.53 28.25
CA GLU A 179 -9.58 19.48 28.64
C GLU A 179 -8.87 18.81 27.45
N TRP A 180 -9.41 18.95 26.23
CA TRP A 180 -8.88 18.39 24.98
C TRP A 180 -8.48 19.46 23.96
N ASN A 181 -8.36 20.73 24.38
CA ASN A 181 -8.02 21.85 23.50
C ASN A 181 -6.59 21.82 22.93
N HIS A 182 -5.75 20.89 23.41
CA HIS A 182 -4.42 20.64 22.89
C HIS A 182 -4.45 19.80 21.60
N LEU A 183 -5.60 19.24 21.22
CA LEU A 183 -5.79 18.51 19.99
C LEU A 183 -6.25 19.44 18.86
N GLU A 184 -5.73 19.19 17.68
CA GLU A 184 -6.06 19.91 16.45
C GLU A 184 -6.84 18.95 15.53
N TYR A 185 -8.14 19.19 15.37
CA TYR A 185 -9.02 18.38 14.53
C TYR A 185 -9.70 19.24 13.49
N TYR A 186 -9.65 18.82 12.23
CA TYR A 186 -10.13 19.60 11.09
C TYR A 186 -11.02 18.74 10.22
N VAL A 187 -12.10 19.32 9.70
CA VAL A 187 -13.00 18.64 8.77
C VAL A 187 -12.98 19.29 7.39
N ILE A 188 -13.02 18.44 6.36
CA ILE A 188 -13.17 18.83 4.95
C ILE A 188 -14.53 18.31 4.44
N PRO A 189 -15.02 18.80 3.28
CA PRO A 189 -16.24 18.26 2.67
C PRO A 189 -16.21 16.73 2.57
N SER A 190 -17.32 16.09 2.91
CA SER A 190 -17.52 14.66 2.68
C SER A 190 -17.70 14.38 1.20
N TYR A 191 -17.65 13.11 0.81
CA TYR A 191 -17.80 12.73 -0.59
C TYR A 191 -19.17 13.13 -1.16
N ILE A 192 -20.21 13.08 -0.33
CA ILE A 192 -21.57 13.52 -0.69
C ILE A 192 -21.61 15.04 -0.92
N ASP A 193 -20.93 15.83 -0.09
CA ASP A 193 -20.86 17.28 -0.26
C ASP A 193 -20.21 17.65 -1.60
N VAL A 194 -19.15 16.93 -1.99
CA VAL A 194 -18.45 17.13 -3.27
C VAL A 194 -19.35 16.77 -4.46
N ILE A 195 -20.04 15.62 -4.42
CA ILE A 195 -21.01 15.23 -5.46
C ILE A 195 -22.10 16.30 -5.61
N ASN A 196 -22.62 16.79 -4.50
CA ASN A 196 -23.67 17.82 -4.49
C ASN A 196 -23.13 19.23 -4.80
N LYS A 197 -21.80 19.39 -4.88
CA LYS A 197 -21.11 20.68 -5.04
C LYS A 197 -21.47 21.69 -3.95
N ASP A 198 -21.76 21.20 -2.75
CA ASP A 198 -22.10 22.02 -1.60
C ASP A 198 -20.89 22.18 -0.67
N TYR A 199 -20.33 23.38 -0.68
CA TYR A 199 -19.19 23.77 0.16
C TYR A 199 -19.57 24.88 1.15
N SER A 200 -20.87 25.06 1.42
CA SER A 200 -21.38 26.14 2.28
C SER A 200 -20.80 26.09 3.69
N ASP A 201 -20.66 24.89 4.26
CA ASP A 201 -20.07 24.64 5.57
C ASP A 201 -18.53 24.72 5.60
N PHE A 202 -17.87 24.78 4.43
CA PHE A 202 -16.41 24.64 4.30
C PHE A 202 -15.77 25.82 3.55
N PRO A 203 -15.84 27.05 4.09
CA PRO A 203 -15.33 28.25 3.42
C PRO A 203 -13.84 28.20 3.05
N ASN A 204 -12.99 27.56 3.84
CA ASN A 204 -11.56 27.40 3.50
C ASN A 204 -11.38 26.47 2.31
N PHE A 205 -12.04 25.32 2.34
CA PHE A 205 -12.00 24.36 1.23
C PHE A 205 -12.63 24.95 -0.04
N LYS A 206 -13.70 25.74 0.08
CA LYS A 206 -14.34 26.41 -1.06
C LYS A 206 -13.38 27.31 -1.82
N LYS A 207 -12.50 28.05 -1.13
CA LYS A 207 -11.47 28.87 -1.77
C LYS A 207 -10.44 28.02 -2.52
N LEU A 208 -10.04 26.89 -1.93
CA LEU A 208 -9.18 25.91 -2.60
C LEU A 208 -9.88 25.35 -3.85
N TYR A 209 -11.13 24.90 -3.75
CA TYR A 209 -11.91 24.37 -4.88
C TYR A 209 -11.94 25.34 -6.07
N LEU A 210 -12.22 26.62 -5.83
CA LEU A 210 -12.27 27.63 -6.89
C LEU A 210 -10.92 27.78 -7.59
N ALA A 211 -9.82 27.81 -6.85
CA ALA A 211 -8.47 27.86 -7.41
C ALA A 211 -8.14 26.59 -8.22
N MET A 212 -8.42 25.41 -7.65
CA MET A 212 -8.20 24.11 -8.30
C MET A 212 -8.99 23.99 -9.60
N LYS A 213 -10.25 24.42 -9.60
CA LYS A 213 -11.11 24.37 -10.79
C LYS A 213 -10.51 25.18 -11.95
N LYS A 214 -10.02 26.39 -11.68
CA LYS A 214 -9.35 27.21 -12.71
C LYS A 214 -8.08 26.56 -13.22
N LEU A 215 -7.22 26.06 -12.32
CA LEU A 215 -6.03 25.32 -12.73
C LEU A 215 -6.38 24.09 -13.57
N PHE A 216 -7.41 23.35 -13.19
CA PHE A 216 -7.88 22.18 -13.91
C PHE A 216 -8.34 22.55 -15.33
N GLU A 217 -9.11 23.62 -15.48
CA GLU A 217 -9.55 24.13 -16.79
C GLU A 217 -8.38 24.62 -17.67
N LEU A 218 -7.34 25.20 -17.06
CA LEU A 218 -6.19 25.78 -17.76
C LEU A 218 -5.14 24.74 -18.18
N ASP A 219 -4.77 23.84 -17.27
CA ASP A 219 -3.65 22.91 -17.45
C ASP A 219 -4.06 21.48 -17.81
N PHE A 220 -5.30 21.07 -17.51
CA PHE A 220 -5.82 19.75 -17.89
C PHE A 220 -6.64 19.86 -19.17
N SER A 221 -5.98 20.33 -20.23
CA SER A 221 -6.61 20.72 -21.50
C SER A 221 -6.74 19.58 -22.51
N ASN A 222 -6.03 18.46 -22.32
CA ASN A 222 -6.21 17.27 -23.15
C ASN A 222 -7.28 16.37 -22.54
N SER A 223 -7.81 15.44 -23.32
CA SER A 223 -8.78 14.45 -22.84
C SER A 223 -8.41 13.04 -23.29
N ILE A 224 -8.56 12.09 -22.38
CA ILE A 224 -8.41 10.66 -22.63
C ILE A 224 -9.70 10.00 -22.18
N THR A 225 -10.41 9.34 -23.09
CA THR A 225 -11.60 8.57 -22.75
C THR A 225 -11.20 7.12 -22.53
N ILE A 226 -11.59 6.58 -21.38
CA ILE A 226 -11.44 5.17 -21.03
C ILE A 226 -12.85 4.63 -20.88
N GLU A 227 -13.22 3.71 -21.76
CA GLU A 227 -14.61 3.22 -21.87
C GLU A 227 -15.60 4.40 -22.04
N ASN A 228 -16.43 4.67 -21.03
CA ASN A 228 -17.42 5.74 -21.02
C ASN A 228 -17.04 6.95 -20.12
N VAL A 229 -15.84 6.95 -19.53
CA VAL A 229 -15.38 8.03 -18.64
C VAL A 229 -14.30 8.86 -19.34
N THR A 230 -14.50 10.17 -19.42
CA THR A 230 -13.52 11.11 -20.00
C THR A 230 -12.70 11.77 -18.90
N PHE A 231 -11.39 11.50 -18.93
CA PHE A 231 -10.41 12.13 -18.05
C PHE A 231 -9.80 13.33 -18.74
N LYS A 232 -9.91 14.51 -18.13
CA LYS A 232 -9.11 15.68 -18.51
C LYS A 232 -7.70 15.51 -17.97
N VAL A 233 -6.69 15.58 -18.82
CA VAL A 233 -5.28 15.29 -18.51
C VAL A 233 -4.38 16.44 -18.93
N MET A 234 -3.20 16.52 -18.30
CA MET A 234 -2.22 17.54 -18.63
C MET A 234 -1.49 17.20 -19.94
N PRO A 235 -1.25 18.17 -20.85
CA PRO A 235 -0.40 17.93 -22.02
C PRO A 235 1.03 17.53 -21.62
N LYS A 236 1.54 18.18 -20.56
CA LYS A 236 2.84 17.94 -19.96
C LYS A 236 2.71 18.06 -18.45
N ALA A 237 3.35 17.15 -17.71
CA ALA A 237 3.42 17.26 -16.26
C ALA A 237 4.10 18.57 -15.85
N TRP A 238 3.66 19.15 -14.74
CA TRP A 238 4.39 20.24 -14.10
C TRP A 238 5.83 19.82 -13.77
N LYS A 239 6.65 20.78 -13.43
CA LYS A 239 7.95 20.49 -12.86
C LYS A 239 7.81 20.04 -11.40
N ARG A 240 8.82 19.34 -10.88
CA ARG A 240 8.81 18.82 -9.50
C ARG A 240 9.18 19.87 -8.45
N ASN A 241 9.79 20.97 -8.89
CA ASN A 241 10.22 22.05 -8.01
C ASN A 241 9.13 23.14 -7.90
N LYS A 242 8.96 23.70 -6.69
CA LYS A 242 7.92 24.70 -6.41
C LYS A 242 8.18 26.03 -7.13
N GLU A 243 9.42 26.48 -7.17
CA GLU A 243 9.78 27.74 -7.82
C GLU A 243 9.45 27.68 -9.33
N GLU A 244 9.72 26.55 -9.98
CA GLU A 244 9.30 26.34 -11.37
C GLU A 244 7.76 26.32 -11.54
N PHE A 245 7.01 25.81 -10.55
CA PHE A 245 5.54 25.92 -10.58
C PHE A 245 5.06 27.36 -10.44
N ILE A 246 5.67 28.14 -9.54
CA ILE A 246 5.33 29.56 -9.38
C ILE A 246 5.59 30.32 -10.68
N GLU A 247 6.77 30.15 -11.27
CA GLU A 247 7.14 30.87 -12.49
C GLU A 247 6.24 30.48 -13.68
N ASN A 248 6.06 29.18 -13.91
CA ASN A 248 5.50 28.68 -15.16
C ASN A 248 3.99 28.39 -15.12
N VAL A 249 3.40 28.32 -13.92
CA VAL A 249 1.99 27.98 -13.71
C VAL A 249 1.26 29.12 -13.00
N SER A 250 1.40 29.24 -11.67
CA SER A 250 0.57 30.17 -10.89
C SER A 250 0.88 31.64 -11.22
N GLY A 251 2.16 32.01 -11.32
CA GLY A 251 2.63 33.34 -11.68
C GLY A 251 2.36 33.70 -13.14
N LYS A 252 2.54 32.75 -14.06
CA LYS A 252 2.17 32.91 -15.47
C LYS A 252 0.68 33.25 -15.60
N TYR A 253 -0.21 32.43 -15.04
CA TYR A 253 -1.65 32.66 -15.17
C TYR A 253 -2.16 33.86 -14.39
N HIS A 254 -1.48 34.25 -13.31
CA HIS A 254 -1.75 35.50 -12.63
C HIS A 254 -1.38 36.72 -13.50
N SER A 255 -0.19 36.71 -14.13
CA SER A 255 0.25 37.84 -14.97
C SER A 255 -0.59 38.03 -16.24
N THR A 256 -1.23 36.97 -16.74
CA THR A 256 -2.19 37.03 -17.85
C THR A 256 -3.63 37.30 -17.42
N GLY A 257 -3.89 37.49 -16.12
CA GLY A 257 -5.22 37.76 -15.57
C GLY A 257 -6.17 36.56 -15.53
N GLN A 258 -5.68 35.35 -15.79
CA GLN A 258 -6.47 34.11 -15.76
C GLN A 258 -6.66 33.58 -14.32
N LEU A 259 -5.72 33.90 -13.42
CA LEU A 259 -5.86 33.71 -11.97
C LEU A 259 -5.89 35.07 -11.27
N THR A 260 -6.74 35.19 -10.25
CA THR A 260 -6.67 36.29 -9.27
C THR A 260 -5.53 36.02 -8.28
N GLU A 261 -5.14 37.04 -7.51
CA GLU A 261 -4.16 36.86 -6.42
C GLU A 261 -4.63 35.81 -5.40
N THR A 262 -5.95 35.72 -5.16
CA THR A 262 -6.51 34.67 -4.29
C THR A 262 -6.34 33.28 -4.89
N ASP A 263 -6.65 33.10 -6.18
CA ASP A 263 -6.49 31.78 -6.81
C ASP A 263 -5.01 31.35 -6.83
N LYS A 264 -4.11 32.29 -7.13
CA LYS A 264 -2.65 32.09 -7.09
C LYS A 264 -2.21 31.65 -5.69
N TYR A 265 -2.62 32.38 -4.66
CA TYR A 265 -2.28 32.07 -3.26
C TYR A 265 -2.72 30.66 -2.85
N TYR A 266 -3.98 30.27 -3.12
CA TYR A 266 -4.48 28.95 -2.77
C TYR A 266 -3.84 27.82 -3.59
N SER A 267 -3.48 28.10 -4.86
CA SER A 267 -2.75 27.17 -5.71
C SER A 267 -1.35 26.87 -5.17
N GLU A 268 -0.61 27.91 -4.76
CA GLU A 268 0.73 27.76 -4.20
C GLU A 268 0.71 27.12 -2.80
N MET A 269 -0.31 27.45 -1.99
CA MET A 269 -0.53 26.83 -0.69
C MET A 269 -0.80 25.33 -0.81
N LEU A 270 -1.52 24.88 -1.84
CA LEU A 270 -1.75 23.46 -2.08
C LEU A 270 -0.44 22.72 -2.36
N VAL A 271 0.45 23.31 -3.17
CA VAL A 271 1.78 22.77 -3.44
C VAL A 271 2.61 22.70 -2.16
N ASP A 272 2.53 23.72 -1.29
CA ASP A 272 3.19 23.74 0.01
C ASP A 272 2.69 22.65 0.96
N ALA A 273 1.37 22.45 1.05
CA ALA A 273 0.76 21.43 1.88
C ALA A 273 1.30 20.02 1.56
N PHE A 274 1.59 19.75 0.28
CA PHE A 274 2.19 18.51 -0.18
C PHE A 274 3.72 18.54 -0.28
N ASN A 275 4.37 19.26 0.64
CA ASN A 275 5.82 19.35 0.78
C ASN A 275 6.51 19.91 -0.46
N ARG A 276 5.97 21.02 -0.99
CA ARG A 276 6.53 21.79 -2.12
C ARG A 276 6.68 20.95 -3.40
N HIS A 277 5.81 19.96 -3.59
CA HIS A 277 5.88 19.02 -4.71
C HIS A 277 4.67 19.16 -5.65
N PRO A 278 4.78 19.89 -6.78
CA PRO A 278 3.65 20.18 -7.65
C PRO A 278 2.94 18.94 -8.20
N TRP A 279 3.63 17.82 -8.43
CA TRP A 279 2.93 16.61 -8.91
C TRP A 279 1.90 16.07 -7.91
N ARG A 280 2.17 16.17 -6.59
CA ARG A 280 1.19 15.73 -5.58
C ARG A 280 -0.04 16.63 -5.60
N ALA A 281 0.15 17.94 -5.75
CA ALA A 281 -0.96 18.88 -5.94
C ALA A 281 -1.75 18.54 -7.22
N ALA A 282 -1.08 18.21 -8.33
CA ALA A 282 -1.74 17.76 -9.56
C ALA A 282 -2.56 16.48 -9.33
N TYR A 283 -2.00 15.48 -8.63
CA TYR A 283 -2.70 14.23 -8.28
C TYR A 283 -3.93 14.49 -7.40
N PHE A 284 -3.84 15.42 -6.46
CA PHE A 284 -5.00 15.81 -5.65
C PHE A 284 -6.06 16.51 -6.50
N ILE A 285 -5.69 17.52 -7.30
CA ILE A 285 -6.60 18.26 -8.19
C ILE A 285 -7.32 17.29 -9.13
N SER A 286 -6.59 16.41 -9.80
CA SER A 286 -7.16 15.49 -10.76
C SER A 286 -8.07 14.45 -10.12
N ALA A 287 -7.65 13.85 -8.99
CA ALA A 287 -8.48 12.92 -8.24
C ALA A 287 -9.77 13.57 -7.73
N PHE A 288 -9.68 14.80 -7.21
CA PHE A 288 -10.83 15.56 -6.72
C PHE A 288 -11.79 15.97 -7.84
N MET A 289 -11.27 16.64 -8.88
CA MET A 289 -12.10 17.17 -9.98
C MET A 289 -12.76 16.05 -10.79
N ASN A 290 -12.16 14.86 -10.83
CA ASN A 290 -12.73 13.71 -11.53
C ASN A 290 -13.99 13.14 -10.86
N ILE A 291 -14.24 13.43 -9.57
CA ILE A 291 -15.49 13.05 -8.88
C ILE A 291 -16.71 13.61 -9.63
N GLU A 292 -16.57 14.81 -10.22
CA GLU A 292 -17.66 15.43 -11.00
C GLU A 292 -17.99 14.68 -12.30
N ASN A 293 -17.05 13.90 -12.83
CA ASN A 293 -17.21 13.16 -14.10
C ASN A 293 -17.45 11.66 -13.88
N SER A 294 -17.05 11.13 -12.73
CA SER A 294 -17.12 9.71 -12.43
C SER A 294 -17.19 9.49 -10.93
N ASP A 295 -18.28 8.87 -10.47
CA ASP A 295 -18.41 8.44 -9.08
C ASP A 295 -17.52 7.21 -8.83
N TYR A 296 -16.47 7.40 -8.03
CA TYR A 296 -15.54 6.35 -7.60
C TYR A 296 -16.22 5.15 -6.94
N ARG A 297 -17.39 5.33 -6.31
CA ARG A 297 -18.17 4.23 -5.72
C ARG A 297 -18.68 3.25 -6.77
N THR A 298 -18.74 3.67 -8.04
CA THR A 298 -19.27 2.86 -9.15
C THR A 298 -18.17 2.12 -9.93
N TRP A 299 -16.89 2.31 -9.57
CA TRP A 299 -15.78 1.72 -10.32
C TRP A 299 -15.74 0.20 -10.12
N SER A 300 -15.89 -0.53 -11.22
CA SER A 300 -15.73 -1.98 -11.24
C SER A 300 -14.27 -2.39 -11.38
N LYS A 301 -13.95 -3.62 -10.99
CA LYS A 301 -12.66 -4.28 -11.26
C LYS A 301 -12.21 -4.12 -12.71
N LYS A 302 -13.13 -4.38 -13.65
CA LYS A 302 -12.86 -4.30 -15.09
C LYS A 302 -12.47 -2.89 -15.50
N PHE A 303 -13.28 -1.91 -15.13
CA PHE A 303 -13.01 -0.51 -15.45
C PHE A 303 -11.68 -0.06 -14.85
N PHE A 304 -11.42 -0.40 -13.58
CA PHE A 304 -10.18 -0.05 -12.90
C PHE A 304 -8.95 -0.66 -13.57
N ASN A 305 -9.02 -1.92 -14.02
CA ASN A 305 -7.91 -2.54 -14.77
C ASN A 305 -7.62 -1.78 -16.07
N THR A 306 -8.66 -1.43 -16.85
CA THR A 306 -8.51 -0.61 -18.06
C THR A 306 -7.91 0.77 -17.72
N PHE A 307 -8.34 1.39 -16.62
CA PHE A 307 -7.79 2.65 -16.12
C PHE A 307 -6.29 2.53 -15.79
N TYR A 308 -5.91 1.47 -15.06
CA TYR A 308 -4.53 1.23 -14.62
C TYR A 308 -3.60 0.97 -15.81
N GLU A 309 -4.04 0.22 -16.81
CA GLU A 309 -3.29 -0.05 -18.06
C GLU A 309 -3.04 1.22 -18.89
N ASN A 310 -3.96 2.19 -18.82
CA ASN A 310 -3.85 3.46 -19.53
C ASN A 310 -3.16 4.56 -18.71
N GLY A 311 -2.71 4.27 -17.50
CA GLY A 311 -2.20 5.26 -16.57
C GLY A 311 -1.04 6.14 -17.08
N SER A 312 -0.14 5.56 -17.90
CA SER A 312 0.93 6.31 -18.58
C SER A 312 0.43 7.46 -19.48
N LYS A 313 -0.81 7.41 -19.94
CA LYS A 313 -1.48 8.46 -20.74
C LYS A 313 -2.14 9.53 -19.86
N LEU A 314 -2.39 9.24 -18.59
CA LEU A 314 -3.15 10.08 -17.66
C LEU A 314 -2.22 11.04 -16.89
N LYS A 315 -1.50 11.90 -17.63
CA LYS A 315 -0.62 12.90 -17.02
C LYS A 315 -1.39 13.80 -16.06
N GLY A 316 -0.90 13.91 -14.83
CA GLY A 316 -1.55 14.64 -13.74
C GLY A 316 -2.37 13.75 -12.81
N TYR A 317 -2.52 12.46 -13.10
CA TYR A 317 -3.10 11.44 -12.21
C TYR A 317 -2.00 10.52 -11.68
N SER A 318 -2.27 9.88 -10.54
CA SER A 318 -1.48 8.74 -10.07
C SER A 318 -2.39 7.54 -9.87
N GLU A 319 -2.15 6.50 -10.65
CA GLU A 319 -2.88 5.24 -10.61
C GLU A 319 -2.78 4.61 -9.23
N LYS A 320 -1.57 4.64 -8.65
CA LYS A 320 -1.32 4.14 -7.30
C LYS A 320 -2.10 4.91 -6.22
N VAL A 321 -2.14 6.24 -6.30
CA VAL A 321 -2.90 7.05 -5.32
C VAL A 321 -4.40 6.71 -5.39
N ILE A 322 -4.93 6.63 -6.61
CA ILE A 322 -6.34 6.29 -6.83
C ILE A 322 -6.66 4.90 -6.32
N ALA A 323 -5.82 3.91 -6.65
CA ALA A 323 -5.97 2.56 -6.16
C ALA A 323 -5.98 2.47 -4.62
N CYS A 324 -5.06 3.18 -3.95
CA CYS A 324 -4.99 3.18 -2.50
C CYS A 324 -6.26 3.74 -1.85
N PHE A 325 -6.77 4.88 -2.33
CA PHE A 325 -7.97 5.46 -1.73
C PHE A 325 -9.23 4.65 -2.07
N LEU A 326 -9.33 4.08 -3.28
CA LEU A 326 -10.45 3.21 -3.64
C LEU A 326 -10.50 1.96 -2.75
N GLN A 327 -9.34 1.35 -2.49
CA GLN A 327 -9.25 0.19 -1.60
C GLN A 327 -9.56 0.56 -0.14
N GLN A 328 -8.85 1.54 0.44
CA GLN A 328 -8.85 1.77 1.89
C GLN A 328 -9.83 2.86 2.36
N GLY A 329 -10.30 3.71 1.45
CA GLY A 329 -11.27 4.78 1.71
C GLY A 329 -12.68 4.46 1.22
N PHE A 330 -12.80 3.73 0.10
CA PHE A 330 -14.10 3.32 -0.46
C PHE A 330 -14.41 1.83 -0.24
N GLU A 331 -13.51 1.08 0.42
CA GLU A 331 -13.64 -0.37 0.66
C GLU A 331 -13.91 -1.18 -0.61
N ASN A 332 -13.36 -0.76 -1.75
CA ASN A 332 -13.50 -1.52 -2.98
C ASN A 332 -12.59 -2.75 -2.93
N GLU A 333 -13.19 -3.91 -2.64
CA GLU A 333 -12.46 -5.18 -2.44
C GLU A 333 -11.79 -5.72 -3.69
N GLU A 334 -12.06 -5.19 -4.88
CA GLU A 334 -11.48 -5.68 -6.13
C GLU A 334 -10.38 -4.77 -6.69
N ILE A 335 -10.11 -3.63 -6.03
CA ILE A 335 -9.16 -2.62 -6.49
C ILE A 335 -7.98 -2.58 -5.54
N ILE A 336 -6.77 -2.67 -6.08
CA ILE A 336 -5.53 -2.63 -5.29
C ILE A 336 -4.43 -1.81 -5.94
N PRO A 337 -3.59 -1.15 -5.15
CA PRO A 337 -2.33 -0.61 -5.65
C PRO A 337 -1.36 -1.76 -5.94
N ILE A 338 -0.75 -1.77 -7.12
CA ILE A 338 0.39 -2.65 -7.38
C ILE A 338 1.67 -1.88 -7.04
N ASP A 339 2.29 -2.22 -5.92
CA ASP A 339 3.64 -1.81 -5.58
C ASP A 339 4.64 -2.97 -5.77
N THR A 340 5.91 -2.70 -5.53
CA THR A 340 6.99 -3.69 -5.71
C THR A 340 6.78 -4.96 -4.88
N TRP A 341 6.13 -4.90 -3.72
CA TRP A 341 5.91 -6.08 -2.88
C TRP A 341 4.78 -6.95 -3.43
N ILE A 342 3.70 -6.33 -3.93
CA ILE A 342 2.63 -7.07 -4.60
C ILE A 342 3.12 -7.67 -5.91
N GLU A 343 3.85 -6.86 -6.69
CA GLU A 343 4.44 -7.27 -7.98
C GLU A 343 5.32 -8.50 -7.82
N THR A 344 6.33 -8.40 -6.95
CA THR A 344 7.28 -9.50 -6.75
C THR A 344 6.67 -10.70 -6.06
N PHE A 345 5.58 -10.53 -5.30
CA PHE A 345 4.88 -11.66 -4.70
C PHE A 345 4.14 -12.48 -5.76
N TYR A 346 3.42 -11.82 -6.67
CA TYR A 346 2.74 -12.56 -7.72
C TYR A 346 3.73 -13.14 -8.73
N GLU A 347 4.82 -12.44 -9.04
CA GLU A 347 5.84 -12.93 -9.99
C GLU A 347 6.62 -14.11 -9.44
N PHE A 348 7.03 -14.04 -8.17
CA PHE A 348 7.92 -15.04 -7.58
C PHE A 348 7.12 -16.15 -6.87
N PRO A 349 6.57 -16.00 -5.65
CA PRO A 349 5.78 -17.04 -4.99
C PRO A 349 4.66 -17.65 -5.84
N LEU A 350 3.85 -16.82 -6.51
CA LEU A 350 2.71 -17.30 -7.30
C LEU A 350 3.09 -17.68 -8.74
N GLY A 351 4.29 -17.31 -9.20
CA GLY A 351 4.77 -17.63 -10.55
C GLY A 351 3.96 -16.98 -11.68
N ILE A 352 3.23 -15.90 -11.43
CA ILE A 352 2.39 -15.22 -12.42
C ILE A 352 3.23 -14.17 -13.15
N SER A 353 3.37 -14.28 -14.47
CA SER A 353 4.33 -13.47 -15.22
C SER A 353 3.85 -12.06 -15.57
N ASN A 354 2.55 -11.76 -15.40
CA ASN A 354 2.03 -10.44 -15.69
C ASN A 354 0.83 -10.06 -14.81
N LYS A 355 0.62 -8.76 -14.71
CA LYS A 355 -0.40 -8.13 -13.87
C LYS A 355 -1.84 -8.48 -14.26
N SER A 356 -2.12 -8.64 -15.55
CA SER A 356 -3.48 -8.94 -16.02
C SER A 356 -3.92 -10.33 -15.55
N ASP A 357 -3.03 -11.31 -15.70
CA ASP A 357 -3.26 -12.67 -15.20
C ASP A 357 -3.43 -12.69 -13.69
N PHE A 358 -2.64 -11.90 -12.94
CA PHE A 358 -2.81 -11.77 -11.50
C PHE A 358 -4.21 -11.24 -11.14
N PHE A 359 -4.66 -10.15 -11.75
CA PHE A 359 -5.98 -9.60 -11.48
C PHE A 359 -7.12 -10.56 -11.84
N ASN A 360 -6.97 -11.36 -12.89
CA ASN A 360 -7.99 -12.30 -13.32
C ASN A 360 -8.00 -13.59 -12.49
N SER A 361 -6.86 -13.98 -11.93
CA SER A 361 -6.68 -15.23 -11.16
C SER A 361 -7.34 -15.20 -9.78
N PHE A 362 -7.60 -14.02 -9.22
CA PHE A 362 -8.13 -13.88 -7.86
C PHE A 362 -9.38 -13.01 -7.81
N ASP A 363 -10.20 -13.22 -6.79
CA ASP A 363 -11.25 -12.28 -6.34
C ASP A 363 -10.89 -11.73 -4.96
N MET A 364 -11.61 -10.70 -4.50
CA MET A 364 -11.34 -9.97 -3.26
C MET A 364 -9.88 -9.51 -3.17
N LEU A 365 -9.36 -8.97 -4.28
CA LEU A 365 -7.97 -8.54 -4.41
C LEU A 365 -7.50 -7.64 -3.25
N GLY A 366 -8.37 -6.75 -2.75
CA GLY A 366 -8.10 -5.88 -1.61
C GLY A 366 -7.76 -6.65 -0.33
N LYS A 367 -8.43 -7.78 -0.11
CA LYS A 367 -8.16 -8.67 1.02
C LYS A 367 -6.89 -9.49 0.79
N LEU A 368 -6.70 -10.01 -0.42
CA LEU A 368 -5.47 -10.73 -0.78
C LEU A 368 -4.22 -9.84 -0.69
N GLU A 369 -4.31 -8.60 -1.17
CA GLU A 369 -3.24 -7.59 -1.06
C GLU A 369 -2.85 -7.39 0.40
N ARG A 370 -3.80 -7.31 1.32
CA ARG A 370 -3.51 -7.15 2.75
C ARG A 370 -2.71 -8.32 3.32
N VAL A 371 -3.02 -9.55 2.91
CA VAL A 371 -2.30 -10.78 3.28
C VAL A 371 -0.86 -10.73 2.76
N ILE A 372 -0.71 -10.45 1.47
CA ILE A 372 0.60 -10.35 0.80
C ILE A 372 1.44 -9.25 1.47
N TRP A 373 0.87 -8.06 1.64
CA TRP A 373 1.55 -6.90 2.18
C TRP A 373 2.04 -7.14 3.60
N LEU A 374 1.20 -7.72 4.48
CA LEU A 374 1.63 -8.05 5.85
C LEU A 374 2.77 -9.07 5.86
N ALA A 375 2.70 -10.09 5.01
CA ALA A 375 3.77 -11.07 4.91
C ALA A 375 5.09 -10.45 4.43
N SER A 376 5.05 -9.69 3.34
CA SER A 376 6.25 -9.04 2.77
C SER A 376 6.84 -7.99 3.71
N GLN A 377 6.02 -7.16 4.37
CA GLN A 377 6.53 -6.19 5.36
C GLN A 377 7.12 -6.87 6.61
N SER A 378 6.49 -7.93 7.09
CA SER A 378 7.00 -8.70 8.23
C SER A 378 8.34 -9.37 7.91
N ASN A 379 8.47 -9.88 6.69
CA ASN A 379 9.73 -10.41 6.19
C ASN A 379 10.82 -9.33 6.11
N LYS A 380 10.49 -8.17 5.52
CA LYS A 380 11.41 -7.03 5.40
C LYS A 380 11.92 -6.51 6.75
N THR A 381 11.07 -6.53 7.75
CA THR A 381 11.39 -6.08 9.12
C THR A 381 12.01 -7.19 9.98
N ASN A 382 12.34 -8.34 9.39
CA ASN A 382 12.94 -9.49 10.06
C ASN A 382 12.12 -9.98 11.26
N MET A 383 10.79 -9.93 11.18
CA MET A 383 9.94 -10.50 12.21
C MET A 383 10.20 -11.99 12.32
N LYS A 384 10.41 -12.49 13.54
CA LYS A 384 10.86 -13.85 13.84
C LYS A 384 10.10 -14.94 13.05
N ASN A 385 8.77 -14.86 12.99
CA ASN A 385 7.95 -15.87 12.30
C ASN A 385 8.07 -15.79 10.77
N PHE A 386 8.47 -14.65 10.21
CA PHE A 386 8.55 -14.41 8.77
C PHE A 386 9.98 -14.44 8.23
N PHE A 387 10.97 -14.74 9.08
CA PHE A 387 12.38 -14.61 8.71
C PHE A 387 12.77 -15.58 7.58
N ASP A 388 12.25 -16.80 7.61
CA ASP A 388 12.61 -17.90 6.71
C ASP A 388 11.58 -18.14 5.58
N ILE A 389 10.81 -17.12 5.22
CA ILE A 389 9.88 -17.19 4.09
C ILE A 389 10.15 -16.08 3.09
N LEU A 390 9.64 -16.21 1.86
CA LEU A 390 9.67 -15.16 0.84
C LEU A 390 11.07 -14.60 0.55
N TRP A 391 12.12 -15.44 0.67
CA TRP A 391 13.51 -15.04 0.40
C TRP A 391 13.66 -14.44 -1.00
N CYS A 392 12.90 -14.89 -1.98
CA CYS A 392 12.85 -14.34 -3.34
C CYS A 392 12.51 -12.84 -3.41
N GLN A 393 11.83 -12.30 -2.39
CA GLN A 393 11.48 -10.87 -2.30
C GLN A 393 12.54 -10.03 -1.55
N ARG A 394 13.69 -10.61 -1.17
CA ARG A 394 14.79 -9.85 -0.55
C ARG A 394 15.82 -9.43 -1.60
N TYR A 395 16.59 -8.38 -1.29
CA TYR A 395 17.75 -8.03 -2.11
C TYR A 395 18.80 -9.13 -2.02
N GLY A 396 19.32 -9.54 -3.18
CA GLY A 396 20.22 -10.68 -3.31
C GLY A 396 21.68 -10.34 -3.10
N THR A 397 22.09 -9.16 -3.55
CA THR A 397 23.48 -8.70 -3.39
C THR A 397 23.53 -7.29 -2.82
N ILE A 398 24.66 -6.94 -2.22
CA ILE A 398 24.85 -5.60 -1.66
C ILE A 398 25.07 -4.64 -2.83
N GLY A 399 24.20 -3.64 -2.95
CA GLY A 399 24.40 -2.51 -3.85
C GLY A 399 23.85 -2.65 -5.27
N ASN A 400 23.35 -3.82 -5.70
CA ASN A 400 22.75 -3.97 -7.03
C ASN A 400 21.26 -3.56 -7.10
N SER A 401 20.61 -3.33 -5.94
CA SER A 401 19.18 -3.00 -5.83
C SER A 401 18.25 -4.02 -6.51
N GLU A 402 18.69 -5.27 -6.64
CA GLU A 402 17.95 -6.32 -7.32
C GLU A 402 17.44 -7.38 -6.34
N LEU A 403 16.18 -7.75 -6.50
CA LEU A 403 15.54 -8.80 -5.72
C LEU A 403 15.98 -10.18 -6.22
N ARG A 404 16.10 -11.13 -5.30
CA ARG A 404 16.65 -12.47 -5.54
C ARG A 404 15.90 -13.27 -6.61
N GLY A 405 14.59 -13.04 -6.74
CA GLY A 405 13.74 -13.89 -7.56
C GLY A 405 13.67 -15.32 -7.04
N VAL A 406 13.00 -16.18 -7.78
CA VAL A 406 12.98 -17.62 -7.48
C VAL A 406 14.30 -18.22 -7.97
N ASN A 407 15.12 -18.72 -7.05
CA ASN A 407 16.40 -19.35 -7.39
C ASN A 407 16.76 -20.46 -6.38
N PRO A 408 17.64 -21.41 -6.73
CA PRO A 408 17.96 -22.57 -5.88
C PRO A 408 18.40 -22.19 -4.46
N LEU A 409 19.23 -21.15 -4.34
CA LEU A 409 19.81 -20.74 -3.07
C LEU A 409 18.75 -20.11 -2.15
N ALA A 410 17.98 -19.13 -2.64
CA ALA A 410 16.88 -18.52 -1.90
C ALA A 410 15.79 -19.54 -1.52
N CYS A 411 15.47 -20.47 -2.42
CA CYS A 411 14.42 -21.44 -2.21
C CYS A 411 14.80 -22.55 -1.22
N SER A 412 16.09 -22.92 -1.13
CA SER A 412 16.58 -23.92 -0.17
C SER A 412 16.34 -23.54 1.30
N LEU A 413 16.31 -22.24 1.62
CA LEU A 413 16.07 -21.72 2.97
C LEU A 413 14.63 -21.25 3.19
N CYS A 414 13.75 -21.42 2.21
CA CYS A 414 12.40 -20.91 2.28
C CYS A 414 11.44 -21.99 2.79
N ASN A 415 10.78 -21.73 3.92
CA ASN A 415 9.81 -22.67 4.50
C ASN A 415 8.54 -22.81 3.66
N LEU A 416 8.30 -21.93 2.68
CA LEU A 416 7.19 -22.04 1.72
C LEU A 416 7.55 -22.89 0.48
N SER A 417 8.77 -23.44 0.40
CA SER A 417 9.29 -24.15 -0.78
C SER A 417 8.40 -25.33 -1.22
N ALA A 418 7.80 -26.04 -0.26
CA ALA A 418 6.95 -27.19 -0.55
C ALA A 418 5.70 -26.86 -1.39
N THR A 419 5.12 -25.67 -1.17
CA THR A 419 3.88 -25.23 -1.85
C THR A 419 4.13 -24.12 -2.88
N CYS A 420 5.36 -23.64 -3.05
CA CYS A 420 5.67 -22.49 -3.89
C CYS A 420 5.47 -22.79 -5.38
N VAL A 421 4.57 -22.03 -6.02
CA VAL A 421 4.22 -22.17 -7.44
C VAL A 421 5.35 -21.66 -8.34
N GLY A 422 6.03 -20.57 -7.97
CA GLY A 422 7.20 -20.12 -8.72
C GLY A 422 8.34 -21.13 -8.71
N LEU A 423 8.58 -21.80 -7.57
CA LEU A 423 9.62 -22.82 -7.46
C LEU A 423 9.26 -24.05 -8.30
N SER A 424 8.00 -24.50 -8.30
CA SER A 424 7.58 -25.68 -9.06
C SER A 424 7.92 -25.54 -10.56
N LYS A 425 7.88 -24.32 -11.11
CA LYS A 425 8.22 -24.02 -12.50
C LYS A 425 9.70 -24.16 -12.84
N ILE A 426 10.61 -24.07 -11.87
CA ILE A 426 12.06 -24.15 -12.09
C ILE A 426 12.71 -25.42 -11.53
N LYS A 427 11.95 -26.33 -10.92
CA LYS A 427 12.49 -27.54 -10.25
C LYS A 427 13.39 -28.38 -11.17
N SER A 428 13.01 -28.48 -12.45
CA SER A 428 13.75 -29.24 -13.46
C SER A 428 14.90 -28.46 -14.12
N SER A 429 15.07 -27.17 -13.81
CA SER A 429 16.16 -26.38 -14.37
C SER A 429 17.52 -26.89 -13.88
N CYS A 430 18.52 -26.83 -14.77
CA CYS A 430 19.87 -27.29 -14.44
C CYS A 430 20.68 -26.21 -13.72
N VAL A 431 21.40 -26.63 -12.69
CA VAL A 431 22.32 -25.85 -11.87
C VAL A 431 23.72 -26.44 -12.01
N LEU A 432 24.67 -25.65 -12.50
CA LEU A 432 26.09 -26.00 -12.47
C LEU A 432 26.66 -25.58 -11.11
N ILE A 433 27.16 -26.52 -10.32
CA ILE A 433 27.76 -26.28 -9.01
C ILE A 433 29.30 -26.38 -9.09
N SER A 434 30.01 -25.49 -8.40
CA SER A 434 31.48 -25.48 -8.43
C SER A 434 32.09 -24.93 -7.14
N ASN A 435 33.10 -25.62 -6.59
CA ASN A 435 33.90 -25.17 -5.43
C ASN A 435 34.99 -24.15 -5.79
N THR A 436 34.81 -23.37 -6.85
CA THR A 436 35.80 -22.37 -7.25
C THR A 436 35.57 -21.02 -6.55
N THR A 437 36.61 -20.20 -6.52
CA THR A 437 36.51 -18.80 -6.07
C THR A 437 35.90 -17.91 -7.15
N SER A 438 35.32 -16.78 -6.74
CA SER A 438 34.72 -15.82 -7.69
C SER A 438 35.69 -15.26 -8.73
N GLU A 439 37.00 -15.28 -8.45
CA GLU A 439 38.06 -14.86 -9.39
C GLU A 439 38.12 -15.74 -10.63
N ASN A 440 37.67 -16.99 -10.54
CA ASN A 440 37.66 -17.94 -11.66
C ASN A 440 36.29 -18.04 -12.35
N PHE A 441 35.34 -17.17 -12.01
CA PHE A 441 33.97 -17.26 -12.54
C PHE A 441 33.90 -17.18 -14.06
N GLU A 442 34.71 -16.33 -14.70
CA GLU A 442 34.73 -16.17 -16.16
C GLU A 442 34.98 -17.51 -16.88
N SER A 443 35.94 -18.31 -16.38
CA SER A 443 36.25 -19.62 -16.95
C SER A 443 35.07 -20.60 -16.89
N ILE A 444 34.32 -20.61 -15.79
CA ILE A 444 33.12 -21.43 -15.64
C ILE A 444 32.00 -20.91 -16.54
N SER A 445 31.76 -19.61 -16.50
CA SER A 445 30.67 -18.98 -17.24
C SER A 445 30.78 -19.19 -18.75
N SER A 446 32.01 -19.20 -19.28
CA SER A 446 32.34 -19.40 -20.69
C SER A 446 32.22 -20.85 -21.17
N SER A 447 32.31 -21.81 -20.25
CA SER A 447 32.24 -23.25 -20.52
C SER A 447 30.89 -23.88 -20.14
N ALA A 448 29.99 -23.11 -19.53
CA ALA A 448 28.67 -23.59 -19.11
C ALA A 448 27.81 -23.98 -20.33
N PRO A 449 27.26 -25.22 -20.37
CA PRO A 449 26.35 -25.64 -21.42
C PRO A 449 25.12 -24.74 -21.55
N ASP A 450 24.53 -24.69 -22.74
CA ASP A 450 23.36 -23.84 -22.99
C ASP A 450 22.12 -24.20 -22.16
N SER A 451 22.03 -25.45 -21.72
CA SER A 451 20.97 -25.99 -20.88
C SER A 451 21.02 -25.54 -19.41
N ILE A 452 22.11 -24.90 -18.98
CA ILE A 452 22.25 -24.42 -17.61
C ILE A 452 21.47 -23.12 -17.41
N SER A 453 20.60 -23.09 -16.41
CA SER A 453 19.86 -21.88 -16.01
C SER A 453 20.57 -21.14 -14.88
N PHE A 454 21.28 -21.86 -14.01
CA PHE A 454 21.95 -21.29 -12.85
C PHE A 454 23.39 -21.81 -12.67
N ILE A 455 24.28 -20.95 -12.19
CA ILE A 455 25.61 -21.37 -11.70
C ILE A 455 25.68 -21.07 -10.21
N CYS A 456 25.99 -22.07 -9.38
CA CYS A 456 26.22 -21.91 -7.96
C CYS A 456 27.71 -22.07 -7.63
N LEU A 457 28.28 -21.06 -6.97
CA LEU A 457 29.61 -21.17 -6.40
C LEU A 457 29.50 -21.64 -4.95
N LEU A 458 30.32 -22.64 -4.63
CA LEU A 458 30.42 -23.27 -3.32
C LEU A 458 31.72 -22.86 -2.62
N GLU A 459 31.70 -22.75 -1.30
CA GLU A 459 32.87 -22.66 -0.44
C GLU A 459 32.84 -23.83 0.53
N ASP A 460 33.85 -24.70 0.51
CA ASP A 460 33.87 -25.95 1.31
C ASP A 460 32.61 -26.82 1.12
N ASN A 461 32.10 -26.91 -0.12
CA ASN A 461 30.83 -27.54 -0.53
C ASN A 461 29.57 -26.85 -0.02
N ILE A 462 29.67 -25.68 0.61
CA ILE A 462 28.52 -24.90 1.09
C ILE A 462 28.13 -23.92 -0.02
N PRO A 463 26.88 -23.87 -0.49
CA PRO A 463 26.48 -22.92 -1.52
C PRO A 463 26.50 -21.48 -0.98
N LYS A 464 27.17 -20.58 -1.72
CA LYS A 464 27.38 -19.18 -1.29
C LYS A 464 26.84 -18.15 -2.27
N LYS A 465 26.97 -18.40 -3.57
CA LYS A 465 26.60 -17.43 -4.62
C LYS A 465 25.86 -18.12 -5.73
N ILE A 466 24.81 -17.49 -6.25
CA ILE A 466 24.04 -18.00 -7.40
C ILE A 466 24.00 -16.95 -8.51
N TYR A 467 24.30 -17.41 -9.71
CA TYR A 467 24.21 -16.62 -10.93
C TYR A 467 23.10 -17.18 -11.81
N GLU A 468 22.35 -16.30 -12.46
CA GLU A 468 21.29 -16.64 -13.41
C GLU A 468 21.71 -16.27 -14.83
N LYS A 469 21.37 -17.15 -15.78
CA LYS A 469 21.57 -16.87 -17.21
C LYS A 469 20.50 -15.90 -17.70
N ARG A 470 20.91 -14.72 -18.17
CA ARG A 470 20.04 -13.73 -18.81
C ARG A 470 20.58 -13.36 -20.16
N GLU A 471 19.83 -13.69 -21.20
CA GLU A 471 20.27 -13.56 -22.59
C GLU A 471 21.64 -14.26 -22.77
N GLN A 472 22.71 -13.49 -23.00
CA GLN A 472 24.07 -14.00 -23.15
C GLN A 472 24.98 -13.77 -21.94
N ASN A 473 24.45 -13.22 -20.84
CA ASN A 473 25.23 -12.84 -19.66
C ASN A 473 24.82 -13.64 -18.44
N TRP A 474 25.77 -13.83 -17.53
CA TRP A 474 25.53 -14.38 -16.21
C TRP A 474 25.48 -13.26 -15.18
N VAL A 475 24.39 -13.19 -14.42
CA VAL A 475 24.15 -12.13 -13.43
C VAL A 475 24.12 -12.73 -12.03
N LEU A 476 24.89 -12.18 -11.10
CA LEU A 476 24.84 -12.57 -9.69
C LEU A 476 23.52 -12.07 -9.08
N ILE A 477 22.62 -12.98 -8.72
CA ILE A 477 21.28 -12.64 -8.23
C ILE A 477 21.08 -12.96 -6.74
N ASP A 478 21.94 -13.78 -6.12
CA ASP A 478 21.90 -14.06 -4.67
C ASP A 478 23.29 -14.38 -4.12
N GLN A 479 23.56 -13.91 -2.90
CA GLN A 479 24.74 -14.27 -2.12
C GLN A 479 24.43 -14.33 -0.61
N PHE A 480 24.95 -15.34 0.07
CA PHE A 480 24.87 -15.46 1.52
C PHE A 480 26.24 -15.34 2.19
N SER A 481 26.26 -14.68 3.34
CA SER A 481 27.40 -14.73 4.27
C SER A 481 27.27 -15.95 5.19
N GLY A 482 28.39 -16.38 5.78
CA GLY A 482 28.49 -17.60 6.59
C GLY A 482 27.60 -17.67 7.84
N TYR A 483 26.81 -16.65 8.18
CA TYR A 483 25.88 -16.71 9.32
C TYR A 483 24.56 -17.43 9.01
N LEU A 484 24.17 -17.52 7.74
CA LEU A 484 22.93 -18.22 7.32
C LEU A 484 23.20 -19.64 6.84
N LYS A 485 24.31 -19.84 6.15
CA LYS A 485 24.74 -21.14 5.62
C LYS A 485 26.04 -21.56 6.29
N THR A 486 25.96 -22.63 7.07
CA THR A 486 27.04 -23.19 7.89
C THR A 486 27.57 -24.49 7.27
N LYS A 487 28.45 -25.21 7.98
CA LYS A 487 28.92 -26.53 7.55
C LYS A 487 27.81 -27.59 7.53
N GLU A 488 26.73 -27.38 8.27
CA GLU A 488 25.58 -28.29 8.28
C GLU A 488 24.84 -28.26 6.94
N ASP A 489 24.95 -27.16 6.20
CA ASP A 489 24.37 -26.96 4.87
C ASP A 489 25.31 -27.39 3.72
N SER A 490 26.37 -28.14 4.01
CA SER A 490 27.33 -28.57 2.98
C SER A 490 26.75 -29.68 2.10
N PHE A 491 26.94 -29.58 0.80
CA PHE A 491 26.53 -30.63 -0.12
C PHE A 491 27.32 -31.93 0.08
N PRO A 492 26.67 -33.10 -0.01
CA PRO A 492 27.36 -34.38 -0.04
C PRO A 492 28.36 -34.45 -1.20
N LYS A 493 29.52 -35.07 -0.97
CA LYS A 493 30.56 -35.24 -2.01
C LYS A 493 30.03 -35.90 -3.29
N SER A 494 29.07 -36.82 -3.15
CA SER A 494 28.42 -37.51 -4.28
C SER A 494 27.55 -36.59 -5.14
N LEU A 495 26.98 -35.53 -4.54
CA LEU A 495 26.23 -34.52 -5.27
C LEU A 495 27.20 -33.57 -5.99
N VAL A 496 28.23 -33.12 -5.29
CA VAL A 496 29.28 -32.25 -5.83
C VAL A 496 29.97 -32.88 -7.05
N SER A 497 30.21 -34.19 -7.03
CA SER A 497 30.81 -34.90 -8.16
C SER A 497 29.95 -34.97 -9.42
N LYS A 498 28.64 -34.64 -9.35
CA LYS A 498 27.79 -34.58 -10.55
C LYS A 498 28.07 -33.34 -11.38
N GLU A 499 28.57 -32.27 -10.76
CA GLU A 499 28.80 -30.91 -11.30
C GLU A 499 27.53 -30.21 -11.80
N ILE A 500 26.66 -30.89 -12.54
CA ILE A 500 25.36 -30.40 -12.99
C ILE A 500 24.27 -31.20 -12.26
N ILE A 501 23.41 -30.49 -11.56
CA ILE A 501 22.26 -31.03 -10.81
C ILE A 501 20.99 -30.27 -11.16
N THR A 502 19.83 -30.78 -10.79
CA THR A 502 18.58 -30.00 -10.90
C THR A 502 18.38 -29.08 -9.70
N VAL A 503 17.50 -28.07 -9.82
CA VAL A 503 17.07 -27.24 -8.69
C VAL A 503 16.43 -28.11 -7.60
N GLU A 504 15.67 -29.14 -7.96
CA GLU A 504 15.10 -30.08 -7.01
C GLU A 504 16.18 -30.86 -6.23
N GLU A 505 17.20 -31.37 -6.92
CA GLU A 505 18.34 -32.02 -6.26
C GLU A 505 19.10 -31.05 -5.34
N PHE A 506 19.25 -29.79 -5.76
CA PHE A 506 19.87 -28.75 -4.95
C PHE A 506 19.12 -28.56 -3.62
N ILE A 507 17.80 -28.38 -3.67
CA ILE A 507 16.98 -28.08 -2.49
C ILE A 507 16.88 -29.30 -1.56
N ASN A 508 16.72 -30.51 -2.11
CA ASN A 508 16.58 -31.72 -1.30
C ASN A 508 17.86 -32.12 -0.54
N ASN A 509 19.00 -31.49 -0.84
CA ASN A 509 20.30 -31.80 -0.25
C ASN A 509 20.94 -30.58 0.45
N ASN A 510 20.16 -29.52 0.74
CA ASN A 510 20.68 -28.30 1.34
C ASN A 510 19.90 -27.77 2.54
#